data_AF-A0A329WPQ9-F1
#
_entry.id   AF-A0A329WPQ9-F1
#
_cell.length_a   1.000
_cell.length_b   1.000
_cell.length_c   1.000
_cell.angle_alpha   90.00
_cell.angle_beta   90.00
_cell.angle_gamma   90.00
#
_symmetry.space_group_name_H-M   'P 1'
#
loop_
_entity.id
_entity.type
_entity.pdbx_description
1 polymer ?
#
loop_
_entity_poly.entity_id
_entity_poly.type
_entity_poly.pdbx_seq_one_letter_code
_entity_poly.pdbx_strand_id
1 'polypeptide(L)'
;MKVEEKIPLSRNSARNLLKSRGLNKQIQHDTINSFDGQIYVSRGKQGDVFVITEHTPGSASQVYVTRGSAGISSAERRSKLALPPNNSASYEGKVALTRDQILLEGKVAPQLQWGADKTGGGWQVVTAGGKYSGATKLL
;
A
#
# COMPACT_ATOMS: atom_id res chain seq x y z
N MET A 1 20.52 -2.33 -11.91
CA MET A 1 19.22 -2.24 -11.20
C MET A 1 18.15 -2.73 -12.18
N LYS A 2 17.53 -3.90 -11.97
CA LYS A 2 16.46 -4.36 -12.87
C LYS A 2 15.24 -3.49 -12.61
N VAL A 3 14.75 -2.79 -13.63
CA VAL A 3 13.47 -2.11 -13.58
C VAL A 3 12.41 -3.19 -13.41
N GLU A 4 11.70 -3.19 -12.28
CA GLU A 4 10.55 -4.08 -12.12
C GLU A 4 9.49 -3.68 -13.14
N GLU A 5 9.10 -4.63 -13.97
CA GLU A 5 8.08 -4.41 -14.98
C GLU A 5 6.74 -4.09 -14.30
N LYS A 6 6.19 -2.91 -14.61
CA LYS A 6 4.88 -2.45 -14.15
C LYS A 6 3.91 -2.50 -15.32
N ILE A 7 2.96 -3.43 -15.27
CA ILE A 7 1.97 -3.60 -16.34
C ILE A 7 0.69 -2.87 -15.95
N PRO A 8 0.14 -1.97 -16.78
CA PRO A 8 -1.15 -1.34 -16.51
C PRO A 8 -2.25 -2.38 -16.28
N LEU A 9 -3.02 -2.23 -15.21
CA LEU A 9 -4.13 -3.10 -14.84
C LEU A 9 -5.43 -2.31 -14.78
N SER A 10 -6.49 -2.80 -15.43
CA SER A 10 -7.81 -2.17 -15.33
C SER A 10 -8.37 -2.29 -13.90
N ARG A 11 -9.22 -1.34 -13.49
CA ARG A 11 -9.88 -1.39 -12.17
C ARG A 11 -10.72 -2.67 -11.99
N ASN A 12 -11.33 -3.18 -13.07
CA ASN A 12 -12.09 -4.43 -13.03
C ASN A 12 -11.19 -5.65 -12.83
N SER A 13 -10.05 -5.71 -13.52
CA SER A 13 -9.05 -6.78 -13.35
C SER A 13 -8.43 -6.74 -11.95
N ALA A 14 -8.13 -5.55 -11.43
CA ALA A 14 -7.66 -5.36 -10.07
C ALA A 14 -8.70 -5.84 -9.04
N ARG A 15 -9.99 -5.51 -9.23
CA ARG A 15 -11.08 -6.02 -8.37
C ARG A 15 -11.18 -7.55 -8.41
N ASN A 16 -11.07 -8.15 -9.61
CA ASN A 16 -11.10 -9.60 -9.76
C ASN A 16 -9.91 -10.27 -9.04
N LEU A 17 -8.72 -9.67 -9.08
CA LEU A 17 -7.56 -10.13 -8.33
C LEU A 17 -7.79 -10.04 -6.81
N LEU A 18 -8.36 -8.95 -6.32
CA LEU A 18 -8.70 -8.81 -4.90
C LEU A 18 -9.78 -9.82 -4.46
N LYS A 19 -10.76 -10.09 -5.32
CA LYS A 19 -11.76 -11.15 -5.11
C LYS A 19 -11.12 -12.53 -5.06
N SER A 20 -10.17 -12.85 -5.94
CA SER A 20 -9.47 -14.15 -5.93
C SER A 20 -8.59 -14.34 -4.69
N ARG A 21 -8.25 -13.27 -3.98
CA ARG A 21 -7.60 -13.29 -2.66
C ARG A 21 -8.57 -13.51 -1.49
N GLY A 22 -9.87 -13.70 -1.78
CA GLY A 22 -10.91 -13.91 -0.76
C GLY A 22 -11.36 -12.62 -0.06
N LEU A 23 -11.01 -11.44 -0.57
CA LEU A 23 -11.44 -10.18 0.03
C LEU A 23 -12.93 -9.92 -0.23
N ASN A 24 -13.63 -9.36 0.74
CA ASN A 24 -15.04 -8.99 0.57
C ASN A 24 -15.20 -7.75 -0.33
N LYS A 25 -16.43 -7.46 -0.77
CA LYS A 25 -16.73 -6.36 -1.71
C LYS A 25 -16.32 -4.98 -1.18
N GLN A 26 -16.44 -4.75 0.12
CA GLN A 26 -16.08 -3.48 0.74
C GLN A 26 -14.57 -3.24 0.67
N ILE A 27 -13.77 -4.21 1.10
CA ILE A 27 -12.31 -4.12 1.04
C ILE A 27 -11.84 -3.97 -0.42
N GLN A 28 -12.44 -4.74 -1.34
CA GLN A 28 -12.14 -4.59 -2.77
C GLN A 28 -12.39 -3.15 -3.25
N HIS A 29 -13.55 -2.58 -2.90
CA HIS A 29 -13.91 -1.21 -3.26
C HIS A 29 -12.92 -0.20 -2.69
N ASP A 30 -12.62 -0.31 -1.40
CA ASP A 30 -11.76 0.64 -0.68
C ASP A 30 -10.30 0.58 -1.17
N THR A 31 -9.77 -0.62 -1.42
CA THR A 31 -8.44 -0.78 -2.03
C THR A 31 -8.39 -0.21 -3.44
N ILE A 32 -9.44 -0.38 -4.25
CA ILE A 32 -9.46 0.14 -5.63
C ILE A 32 -9.61 1.67 -5.64
N ASN A 33 -10.35 2.23 -4.67
CA ASN A 33 -10.53 3.67 -4.52
C ASN A 33 -9.39 4.36 -3.76
N SER A 34 -8.46 3.62 -3.16
CA SER A 34 -7.23 4.23 -2.62
C SER A 34 -6.23 4.61 -3.71
N PHE A 35 -6.46 4.23 -4.98
CA PHE A 35 -5.63 4.62 -6.11
C PHE A 35 -6.20 5.80 -6.91
N ASP A 36 -5.35 6.80 -7.18
CA ASP A 36 -5.59 7.91 -8.10
C ASP A 36 -5.19 7.53 -9.53
N GLY A 37 -6.18 7.21 -10.36
CA GLY A 37 -5.96 6.89 -11.76
C GLY A 37 -5.44 5.46 -12.01
N GLN A 38 -4.34 5.35 -12.75
CA GLN A 38 -3.84 4.07 -13.28
C GLN A 38 -3.29 3.16 -12.16
N ILE A 39 -3.80 1.94 -12.09
CA ILE A 39 -3.28 0.87 -11.24
C ILE A 39 -2.32 0.03 -12.07
N TYR A 40 -1.19 -0.36 -11.51
CA TYR A 40 -0.22 -1.24 -12.12
C TYR A 40 -0.15 -2.56 -11.36
N VAL A 41 0.20 -3.61 -12.09
CA VAL A 41 0.60 -4.88 -11.51
C VAL A 41 2.11 -5.04 -11.61
N SER A 42 2.74 -5.51 -10.53
CA SER A 42 4.16 -5.85 -10.49
C SER A 42 4.36 -7.19 -9.77
N ARG A 43 5.51 -7.82 -9.98
CA ARG A 43 5.89 -9.07 -9.30
C ARG A 43 6.76 -8.74 -8.10
N GLY A 44 6.29 -9.08 -6.90
CA GLY A 44 7.09 -9.10 -5.69
C GLY A 44 7.70 -10.48 -5.48
N LYS A 45 8.98 -10.52 -5.10
CA LYS A 45 9.71 -11.74 -4.76
C LYS A 45 9.83 -11.90 -3.25
N GLN A 46 9.92 -13.14 -2.80
CA GLN A 46 10.29 -13.44 -1.43
C GLN A 46 11.57 -12.68 -1.04
N GLY A 47 11.53 -12.00 0.10
CA GLY A 47 12.63 -11.19 0.60
C GLY A 47 12.64 -9.74 0.13
N ASP A 48 11.81 -9.35 -0.85
CA ASP A 48 11.68 -7.94 -1.24
C ASP A 48 11.23 -7.10 -0.03
N VAL A 49 11.90 -5.97 0.16
CA VAL A 49 11.72 -5.10 1.33
C VAL A 49 10.97 -3.83 0.96
N PHE A 50 10.00 -3.47 1.79
CA PHE A 50 9.20 -2.27 1.67
C PHE A 50 9.23 -1.47 2.98
N VAL A 51 8.88 -0.20 2.89
CA VAL A 51 8.64 0.69 4.03
C VAL A 51 7.17 0.61 4.43
N ILE A 52 6.93 0.54 5.74
CA ILE A 52 5.60 0.65 6.33
C ILE A 52 5.55 1.91 7.20
N THR A 53 4.49 2.71 7.06
CA THR A 53 4.30 3.95 7.83
C THR A 53 3.24 3.76 8.90
N GLU A 54 3.58 4.03 10.16
CA GLU A 54 2.79 3.63 11.33
C GLU A 54 2.64 4.74 12.38
N HIS A 55 1.60 4.63 13.21
CA HIS A 55 1.43 5.44 14.42
C HIS A 55 2.32 4.97 15.56
N THR A 56 2.40 3.64 15.72
CA THR A 56 3.20 2.94 16.72
C THR A 56 3.85 1.74 16.04
N PRO A 57 5.11 1.39 16.36
CA PRO A 57 5.78 0.25 15.73
C PRO A 57 4.95 -1.03 15.78
N GLY A 58 4.76 -1.68 14.63
CA GLY A 58 4.03 -2.94 14.50
C GLY A 58 2.49 -2.82 14.53
N SER A 59 1.93 -1.61 14.62
CA SER A 59 0.47 -1.39 14.62
C SER A 59 -0.18 -1.61 13.25
N ALA A 60 0.54 -1.41 12.15
CA ALA A 60 -0.02 -1.51 10.81
C ALA A 60 -0.32 -2.95 10.38
N SER A 61 -1.28 -3.07 9.46
CA SER A 61 -1.66 -4.35 8.83
C SER A 61 -0.56 -4.91 7.92
N GLN A 62 0.34 -4.06 7.43
CA GLN A 62 1.36 -4.36 6.42
C GLN A 62 0.80 -4.69 5.02
N VAL A 63 -0.49 -4.37 4.76
CA VAL A 63 -1.12 -4.55 3.44
C VAL A 63 -0.75 -3.42 2.48
N TYR A 64 -0.69 -2.19 2.99
CA TYR A 64 -0.33 -0.99 2.24
C TYR A 64 1.08 -0.58 2.64
N VAL A 65 2.00 -0.59 1.68
CA VAL A 65 3.43 -0.34 1.89
C VAL A 65 3.97 0.57 0.80
N THR A 66 5.19 1.06 0.93
CA THR A 66 5.87 1.87 -0.08
C THR A 66 7.26 1.30 -0.37
N ARG A 67 7.84 1.57 -1.55
CA ARG A 67 9.20 1.10 -1.88
C ARG A 67 10.31 1.85 -1.14
N GLY A 68 9.97 3.02 -0.59
CA GLY A 68 10.83 3.88 0.20
C GLY A 68 9.97 4.85 0.99
N SER A 69 10.60 5.74 1.76
CA SER A 69 9.86 6.72 2.54
C SER A 69 8.99 7.60 1.64
N ALA A 70 7.75 7.85 2.06
CA ALA A 70 6.83 8.69 1.30
C ALA A 70 7.10 10.18 1.48
N GLY A 71 7.87 10.57 2.50
CA GLY A 71 8.17 11.98 2.81
C GLY A 71 9.20 12.10 3.93
N ILE A 72 9.83 13.27 4.02
CA ILE A 72 10.90 13.52 4.99
C ILE A 72 10.33 13.70 6.41
N SER A 73 9.10 14.22 6.51
CA SER A 73 8.40 14.45 7.77
C SER A 73 7.15 13.57 7.91
N SER A 74 6.70 13.35 9.15
CA SER A 74 5.43 12.65 9.41
C SER A 74 4.24 13.34 8.75
N ALA A 75 4.23 14.68 8.71
CA ALA A 75 3.18 15.45 8.05
C ALA A 75 3.15 15.20 6.53
N GLU A 76 4.31 15.19 5.87
CA GLU A 76 4.39 14.85 4.45
C GLU A 76 3.92 13.41 4.17
N ARG A 77 4.34 12.44 5.00
CA ARG A 77 3.90 11.05 4.85
C ARG A 77 2.39 10.91 5.00
N ARG A 78 1.79 11.54 6.02
CA ARG A 78 0.34 11.56 6.20
C ARG A 78 -0.40 12.16 5.03
N SER A 79 0.11 13.28 4.49
CA SER A 79 -0.50 13.96 3.35
C SER A 79 -0.40 13.10 2.09
N LYS A 80 0.82 12.69 1.72
CA LYS A 80 1.10 11.94 0.47
C LYS A 80 0.48 10.54 0.44
N LEU A 81 0.41 9.87 1.58
CA LEU A 81 -0.23 8.56 1.72
C LEU A 81 -1.69 8.65 2.13
N ALA A 82 -2.25 9.86 2.21
CA ALA A 82 -3.63 10.13 2.61
C ALA A 82 -4.06 9.29 3.82
N LEU A 83 -3.23 9.24 4.86
CA LEU A 83 -3.42 8.31 5.98
C LEU A 83 -4.63 8.68 6.84
N PRO A 84 -5.33 7.69 7.43
CA PRO A 84 -6.44 7.97 8.34
C PRO A 84 -5.98 8.75 9.58
N PRO A 85 -6.89 9.48 10.27
CA PRO A 85 -6.53 10.37 11.38
C PRO A 85 -5.84 9.67 12.55
N ASN A 86 -6.09 8.37 12.73
CA ASN A 86 -5.47 7.55 13.76
C ASN A 86 -4.03 7.10 13.42
N ASN A 87 -3.53 7.36 12.20
CA ASN A 87 -2.15 7.09 11.83
C ASN A 87 -1.34 8.39 11.80
N SER A 88 -0.53 8.61 12.85
CA SER A 88 0.30 9.81 12.95
C SER A 88 1.48 9.84 11.97
N ALA A 89 1.82 8.73 11.33
CA ALA A 89 3.02 8.53 10.50
C ALA A 89 4.34 8.84 11.21
N SER A 90 4.36 8.69 12.54
CA SER A 90 5.53 9.00 13.36
C SER A 90 6.65 7.98 13.20
N TYR A 91 6.33 6.77 12.75
CA TYR A 91 7.29 5.69 12.58
C TYR A 91 7.28 5.17 11.15
N GLU A 92 8.47 4.81 10.67
CA GLU A 92 8.65 3.99 9.49
C GLU A 92 9.38 2.72 9.87
N GLY A 93 8.77 1.57 9.57
CA GLY A 93 9.37 0.26 9.71
C GLY A 93 9.76 -0.31 8.35
N LYS A 94 10.41 -1.47 8.37
CA LYS A 94 10.65 -2.26 7.17
C LYS A 94 9.89 -3.58 7.27
N VAL A 95 9.32 -4.00 6.15
CA VAL A 95 8.66 -5.30 6.01
C VAL A 95 9.22 -6.03 4.82
N ALA A 96 9.37 -7.35 4.94
CA ALA A 96 9.77 -8.21 3.84
C ALA A 96 8.61 -9.09 3.38
N LEU A 97 8.52 -9.35 2.07
CA LEU A 97 7.63 -10.37 1.54
C LEU A 97 8.11 -11.75 1.97
N THR A 98 7.20 -12.61 2.42
CA THR A 98 7.53 -13.98 2.85
C THR A 98 7.46 -14.98 1.70
N ARG A 99 6.90 -14.57 0.57
CA ARG A 99 6.70 -15.37 -0.64
C ARG A 99 6.57 -14.47 -1.87
N ASP A 100 6.84 -15.07 -3.03
CA ASP A 100 6.52 -14.48 -4.32
C ASP A 100 5.01 -14.19 -4.40
N GLN A 101 4.67 -13.01 -4.91
CA GLN A 101 3.28 -12.57 -5.00
C GLN A 101 3.11 -11.47 -6.04
N ILE A 102 1.88 -11.34 -6.52
CA ILE A 102 1.48 -10.22 -7.36
C ILE A 102 1.16 -9.02 -6.47
N LEU A 103 1.70 -7.85 -6.81
CA LEU A 103 1.46 -6.60 -6.12
C LEU A 103 0.58 -5.69 -6.98
N LEU A 104 -0.22 -4.84 -6.33
CA LEU A 104 -0.85 -3.70 -6.99
C LEU A 104 -0.07 -2.44 -6.62
N GLU A 105 0.17 -1.57 -7.57
CA GLU A 105 0.89 -0.32 -7.34
C GLU A 105 0.19 0.86 -8.02
N GLY A 106 0.36 2.05 -7.46
CA GLY A 106 -0.20 3.24 -8.07
C GLY A 106 -0.12 4.46 -7.18
N LYS A 107 -0.53 5.58 -7.74
CA LYS A 107 -0.63 6.84 -7.02
C LYS A 107 -1.76 6.76 -5.99
N VAL A 108 -1.58 7.35 -4.82
CA VAL A 108 -2.57 7.38 -3.74
C VAL A 108 -3.62 8.44 -4.04
N ALA A 109 -4.91 8.07 -3.93
CA ALA A 109 -6.04 9.00 -4.04
C ALA A 109 -6.16 9.90 -2.81
N PRO A 110 -6.62 11.15 -2.98
CA PRO A 110 -6.95 12.01 -1.85
C PRO A 110 -8.06 11.39 -1.01
N GLN A 111 -7.98 11.55 0.32
CA GLN A 111 -8.96 11.07 1.29
C GLN A 111 -9.47 12.25 2.14
N LEU A 112 -10.10 13.22 1.48
CA LEU A 112 -10.48 14.50 2.10
C LEU A 112 -11.49 14.35 3.23
N GLN A 113 -12.22 13.23 3.30
CA GLN A 113 -13.08 12.89 4.44
C GLN A 113 -12.31 12.72 5.76
N TRP A 114 -10.99 12.55 5.71
CA TRP A 114 -10.11 12.47 6.88
C TRP A 114 -9.37 13.78 7.19
N GLY A 115 -9.61 14.83 6.41
CA GLY A 115 -9.00 16.15 6.56
C GLY A 115 -8.49 16.71 5.24
N ALA A 116 -8.49 18.05 5.13
CA ALA A 116 -8.05 18.76 3.93
C ALA A 116 -6.56 18.53 3.58
N ASP A 117 -5.76 18.10 4.56
CA ASP A 117 -4.33 17.78 4.39
C ASP A 117 -4.09 16.39 3.79
N LYS A 118 -5.14 15.55 3.62
CA LYS A 118 -5.03 14.19 3.07
C LYS A 118 -5.11 14.19 1.54
N THR A 119 -4.14 14.88 0.94
CA THR A 119 -4.12 15.19 -0.49
C THR A 119 -3.72 14.00 -1.37
N GLY A 120 -3.10 12.96 -0.80
CA GLY A 120 -2.61 11.82 -1.57
C GLY A 120 -1.44 12.20 -2.48
N GLY A 121 -1.31 11.52 -3.60
CA GLY A 121 -0.28 11.78 -4.61
C GLY A 121 1.07 11.12 -4.36
N GLY A 122 1.28 10.48 -3.21
CA GLY A 122 2.36 9.51 -3.02
C GLY A 122 2.15 8.26 -3.87
N TRP A 123 3.13 7.36 -3.87
CA TRP A 123 3.04 6.06 -4.53
C TRP A 123 2.92 4.94 -3.49
N GLN A 124 1.89 4.11 -3.61
CA GLN A 124 1.68 2.97 -2.72
C GLN A 124 1.82 1.64 -3.46
N VAL A 125 2.07 0.61 -2.68
CA VAL A 125 2.08 -0.79 -3.05
C VAL A 125 1.10 -1.53 -2.14
N VAL A 126 0.22 -2.34 -2.73
CA VAL A 126 -0.71 -3.21 -2.03
C VAL A 126 -0.28 -4.65 -2.23
N THR A 127 0.12 -5.29 -1.14
CA THR A 127 0.57 -6.68 -1.12
C THR A 127 -0.62 -7.65 -1.27
N ALA A 128 -0.33 -8.94 -1.43
CA ALA A 128 -1.36 -10.00 -1.46
C ALA A 128 -1.97 -10.31 -0.09
N GLY A 129 -1.56 -9.57 0.95
CA GLY A 129 -2.00 -9.71 2.33
C GLY A 129 -0.96 -9.12 3.28
N GLY A 130 -1.29 -9.07 4.57
CA GLY A 130 -0.42 -8.47 5.58
C GLY A 130 0.22 -9.47 6.52
N LYS A 131 0.59 -9.00 7.72
CA LYS A 131 1.16 -9.82 8.79
C LYS A 131 0.24 -10.99 9.19
N TYR A 132 -1.06 -10.75 9.25
CA TYR A 132 -2.04 -11.76 9.70
C TYR A 132 -2.28 -12.87 8.68
N SER A 133 -2.01 -12.62 7.40
CA SER A 133 -2.07 -13.65 6.35
C SER A 133 -0.71 -14.30 6.10
N GLY A 134 0.32 -13.90 6.85
CA GLY A 134 1.71 -14.36 6.67
C GLY A 134 2.32 -13.96 5.33
N ALA A 135 1.79 -12.95 4.63
CA ALA A 135 2.32 -12.51 3.32
C ALA A 135 3.49 -11.54 3.45
N THR A 136 3.61 -10.92 4.62
CA THR A 136 4.71 -10.04 5.02
C THR A 136 5.17 -10.38 6.43
N LYS A 137 6.40 -10.02 6.75
CA LYS A 137 6.94 -10.03 8.11
C LYS A 137 7.65 -8.70 8.40
N LEU A 138 7.57 -8.26 9.65
CA LEU A 138 8.38 -7.12 10.12
C LEU A 138 9.86 -7.53 10.13
N LEU A 139 10.75 -6.59 9.80
CA LEU A 139 12.20 -6.75 9.90
C LEU A 139 12.75 -6.06 11.15
#